data_AF-A0A356W9Y6-F1
#
_entry.id   AF-A0A356W9Y6-F1
#
_cell.length_a   1.000
_cell.length_b   1.000
_cell.length_c   1.000
_cell.angle_alpha   90.00
_cell.angle_beta   90.00
_cell.angle_gamma   90.00
#
_symmetry.space_group_name_H-M   'P 1'
#
loop_
_entity.id
_entity.type
_entity.pdbx_description
1 polymer ?
#
loop_
_entity_poly.entity_id
_entity_poly.type
_entity_poly.pdbx_seq_one_letter_code
_entity_poly.pdbx_strand_id
1 'polypeptide(L)'
;VPLTAGFQSKLQLGYALFDQGMWWAVVFVVFSSFLAVIYMGRILEAIFFRPPINPRKSRKEAPILLLVPLWILALANIYFGITTELPLGLARDAAAAAFGLEAF
;
A
#
# COMPACT_ATOMS: atom_id res chain seq x y z
N VAL A 1 3.83 -6.19 0.28
CA VAL A 1 5.19 -6.24 -0.30
C VAL A 1 6.10 -5.56 0.70
N PRO A 2 7.17 -6.19 1.18
CA PRO A 2 8.09 -5.55 2.13
C PRO A 2 8.54 -4.18 1.63
N LEU A 3 8.85 -3.27 2.55
CA LEU A 3 9.34 -1.90 2.27
C LEU A 3 8.33 -0.94 1.64
N THR A 4 7.04 -1.29 1.55
CA THR A 4 5.99 -0.35 1.13
C THR A 4 5.17 0.13 2.31
N ALA A 5 4.70 1.39 2.27
CA ALA A 5 3.85 1.94 3.33
C ALA A 5 2.61 1.06 3.59
N GLY A 6 2.00 0.51 2.53
CA GLY A 6 0.85 -0.39 2.65
C GLY A 6 1.15 -1.73 3.34
N PHE A 7 2.42 -2.17 3.41
CA PHE A 7 2.81 -3.32 4.22
C PHE A 7 2.89 -2.96 5.70
N GLN A 8 3.47 -1.79 6.03
CA GLN A 8 3.57 -1.29 7.39
C GLN A 8 2.18 -1.11 8.04
N SER A 9 1.20 -0.59 7.30
CA SER A 9 -0.19 -0.47 7.77
C SER A 9 -0.81 -1.81 8.16
N LYS A 10 -0.58 -2.87 7.36
CA LYS A 10 -1.11 -4.21 7.64
C LYS A 10 -0.40 -4.88 8.81
N LEU A 11 0.92 -4.67 8.95
CA LEU A 11 1.67 -5.19 10.09
C LEU A 11 1.15 -4.59 11.39
N GLN A 12 0.94 -3.26 11.44
CA GLN A 12 0.41 -2.65 12.64
C GLN A 12 -1.01 -3.10 12.97
N LEU A 13 -1.85 -3.29 11.94
CA LEU A 13 -3.16 -3.89 12.15
C LEU A 13 -3.04 -5.31 12.73
N GLY A 14 -2.10 -6.11 12.24
CA GLY A 14 -1.80 -7.44 12.78
C GLY A 14 -1.37 -7.39 14.25
N TYR A 15 -0.45 -6.50 14.61
CA TYR A 15 0.01 -6.33 15.99
C TYR A 15 -1.13 -5.90 16.92
N ALA A 16 -1.94 -4.92 16.52
CA ALA A 16 -3.09 -4.47 17.30
C ALA A 16 -4.13 -5.59 17.51
N LEU A 17 -4.40 -6.39 16.49
CA LEU A 17 -5.34 -7.53 16.61
C LEU A 17 -4.80 -8.63 17.54
N PHE A 18 -3.50 -8.91 17.48
CA PHE A 18 -2.89 -9.87 18.40
C PHE A 18 -2.92 -9.39 19.85
N ASP A 19 -2.62 -8.11 20.09
CA ASP A 19 -2.65 -7.49 21.42
C ASP A 19 -4.06 -7.55 22.03
N GLN A 20 -5.10 -7.43 21.20
CA GLN A 20 -6.51 -7.59 21.59
C GLN A 20 -6.98 -9.05 21.67
N GLY A 21 -6.09 -10.04 21.53
CA GLY A 21 -6.43 -11.47 21.54
C GLY A 21 -7.23 -11.97 20.32
N MET A 22 -7.43 -11.11 19.31
CA MET A 22 -8.19 -11.39 18.09
C MET A 22 -7.33 -12.09 17.02
N TRP A 23 -6.62 -13.15 17.40
CA TRP A 23 -5.69 -13.87 16.51
C TRP A 23 -6.36 -14.38 15.22
N TRP A 24 -7.64 -14.75 15.28
CA TRP A 24 -8.42 -15.20 14.13
C TRP A 24 -8.61 -14.08 13.09
N ALA A 25 -8.71 -12.82 13.51
CA ALA A 25 -8.85 -11.67 12.62
C ALA A 25 -7.55 -11.43 11.82
N VAL A 26 -6.39 -11.75 12.40
CA VAL A 26 -5.10 -11.67 11.70
C VAL A 26 -5.06 -12.60 10.50
N VAL A 27 -5.69 -13.78 10.59
CA VAL A 27 -5.80 -14.72 9.47
C VAL A 27 -6.51 -14.05 8.28
N PHE A 28 -7.58 -13.29 8.52
CA PHE A 28 -8.27 -12.53 7.47
C PHE A 28 -7.42 -11.41 6.89
N VAL A 29 -6.64 -10.69 7.72
CA VAL A 29 -5.70 -9.66 7.25
C VAL A 29 -4.65 -10.27 6.32
N VAL A 30 -4.07 -11.40 6.71
CA VAL A 30 -3.08 -12.11 5.90
C VAL A 30 -3.70 -12.65 4.61
N PHE A 31 -4.87 -13.31 4.71
CA PHE A 31 -5.58 -13.86 3.56
C PHE A 31 -5.97 -12.80 2.52
N SER A 32 -6.54 -11.68 2.98
CA SER A 32 -6.85 -10.55 2.10
C SER A 32 -5.61 -9.98 1.41
N SER A 33 -4.46 -9.97 2.11
CA SER A 33 -3.18 -9.56 1.54
C SER A 33 -2.71 -10.50 0.43
N PHE A 34 -2.87 -11.82 0.60
CA PHE A 34 -2.60 -12.80 -0.45
C PHE A 34 -3.49 -12.59 -1.67
N LEU A 35 -4.80 -12.38 -1.44
CA LEU A 35 -5.74 -12.15 -2.54
C LEU A 35 -5.38 -10.89 -3.33
N ALA A 36 -4.95 -9.82 -2.65
CA ALA A 36 -4.47 -8.61 -3.29
C ALA A 36 -3.24 -8.85 -4.20
N VAL A 37 -2.31 -9.73 -3.80
CA VAL A 37 -1.16 -10.11 -4.63
C VAL A 37 -1.61 -10.87 -5.88
N ILE A 38 -2.54 -11.82 -5.76
CA ILE A 38 -3.07 -12.57 -6.91
C ILE A 38 -3.75 -11.61 -7.89
N TYR A 39 -4.59 -10.71 -7.38
CA TYR A 39 -5.29 -9.72 -8.20
C TYR A 39 -4.30 -8.79 -8.94
N MET A 40 -3.33 -8.23 -8.20
CA MET A 40 -2.32 -7.36 -8.80
C MET A 40 -1.44 -8.11 -9.80
N GLY A 41 -1.10 -9.37 -9.52
CA GLY A 41 -0.37 -10.24 -10.43
C GLY A 41 -1.06 -10.39 -11.78
N ARG A 42 -2.39 -10.57 -11.79
CA ARG A 42 -3.17 -10.62 -13.04
C ARG A 42 -3.12 -9.31 -13.83
N ILE A 43 -3.11 -8.17 -13.14
CA ILE A 43 -2.95 -6.87 -13.79
C ILE A 43 -1.55 -6.74 -14.41
N LEU A 44 -0.51 -7.09 -13.66
CA LEU A 44 0.88 -7.05 -14.13
C LEU A 44 1.10 -7.99 -15.32
N GLU A 45 0.54 -9.20 -15.27
CA GLU A 45 0.52 -10.15 -16.39
C GLU A 45 -0.08 -9.49 -17.64
N ALA A 46 -1.24 -8.86 -17.50
CA ALA A 46 -1.94 -8.24 -18.61
C ALA A 46 -1.19 -7.03 -19.21
N ILE A 47 -0.49 -6.26 -18.39
CA ILE A 47 0.22 -5.04 -18.82
C ILE A 47 1.58 -5.38 -19.44
N PHE A 48 2.36 -6.28 -18.82
CA PHE A 48 3.76 -6.49 -19.18
C PHE A 48 4.01 -7.73 -20.05
N PHE A 49 3.16 -8.77 -19.95
CA PHE A 49 3.45 -10.07 -20.57
C PHE A 49 2.52 -10.44 -21.72
N ARG A 50 1.40 -9.73 -21.90
CA ARG A 50 0.49 -9.98 -23.03
C ARG A 50 0.92 -9.21 -24.28
N PRO A 51 0.76 -9.82 -25.48
CA PRO A 51 1.09 -9.15 -26.72
C PRO A 51 0.17 -7.93 -26.93
N PRO A 52 0.71 -6.86 -27.53
CA PRO A 52 -0.10 -5.69 -27.84
C PRO A 52 -1.17 -6.05 -28.87
N ILE A 53 -2.42 -5.65 -28.61
CA ILE A 53 -3.57 -5.88 -29.49
C ILE A 53 -3.33 -5.35 -30.92
N ASN A 54 -2.52 -4.29 -31.07
CA ASN A 54 -2.24 -3.68 -32.36
C ASN A 54 -0.74 -3.32 -32.49
N PRO A 55 0.11 -4.27 -32.95
CA PRO A 55 1.57 -4.11 -32.92
C PRO A 55 2.10 -2.98 -33.79
N ARG A 56 1.32 -2.49 -34.76
CA ARG A 56 1.70 -1.37 -35.65
C ARG A 56 1.38 0.01 -35.09
N LYS A 57 0.65 0.12 -33.97
CA LYS A 57 0.27 1.40 -33.39
C LYS A 57 1.42 1.91 -32.51
N SER A 58 2.11 2.96 -32.97
CA SER A 58 3.09 3.67 -32.16
C SER A 58 2.42 4.25 -30.91
N ARG A 59 2.88 3.83 -29.72
CA ARG A 59 2.44 4.39 -28.43
C ARG A 59 3.46 5.44 -28.01
N LYS A 60 3.00 6.66 -27.79
CA LYS A 60 3.81 7.69 -27.13
C LYS A 60 3.87 7.39 -25.64
N GLU A 61 5.00 7.71 -25.04
CA GLU A 61 5.17 7.68 -23.60
C GLU A 61 4.18 8.63 -22.91
N ALA A 62 3.86 8.36 -21.64
CA ALA A 62 2.96 9.23 -20.89
C ALA A 62 3.56 10.65 -20.78
N PRO A 63 2.72 11.71 -20.85
CA PRO A 63 3.21 13.07 -20.71
C PRO A 63 3.91 13.27 -19.36
N ILE A 64 4.95 14.11 -19.34
CA ILE A 64 5.78 14.38 -18.16
C ILE A 64 4.94 14.82 -16.94
N LEU A 65 3.84 15.53 -17.20
CA LEU A 65 2.89 16.01 -16.19
C LEU A 65 2.18 14.87 -15.43
N LEU A 66 2.08 13.68 -16.03
CA LEU A 66 1.60 12.47 -15.35
C LEU A 66 2.74 11.68 -14.71
N LEU A 67 3.90 11.61 -15.36
CA LEU A 67 5.04 10.83 -14.87
C LEU A 67 5.61 11.40 -13.56
N VAL A 68 5.75 12.72 -13.47
CA VAL A 68 6.38 13.35 -12.29
C VAL A 68 5.58 13.08 -11.00
N PRO A 69 4.26 13.36 -10.93
CA PRO A 69 3.48 13.02 -9.74
C PRO A 69 3.47 11.53 -9.43
N LEU A 70 3.41 10.67 -10.46
CA LEU A 70 3.41 9.23 -10.27
C LEU A 70 4.70 8.74 -9.60
N TRP A 71 5.85 9.21 -10.07
CA TRP A 71 7.14 8.88 -9.48
C TRP A 71 7.29 9.43 -8.06
N ILE A 72 6.82 10.65 -7.81
CA ILE A 72 6.81 11.22 -6.44
C ILE A 72 6.03 10.31 -5.50
N LEU A 73 4.82 9.90 -5.88
CA LEU A 73 4.00 9.01 -5.04
C LEU A 73 4.61 7.62 -4.88
N ALA A 74 5.19 7.06 -5.95
CA ALA A 74 5.86 5.77 -5.90
C ALA A 74 7.06 5.79 -4.93
N LEU A 75 7.89 6.82 -5.02
CA LEU A 75 9.03 7.02 -4.13
C LEU A 75 8.59 7.30 -2.69
N ALA A 76 7.54 8.10 -2.49
CA ALA A 76 6.96 8.34 -1.17
C ALA A 76 6.46 7.04 -0.52
N ASN A 77 5.84 6.14 -1.28
CA ASN A 77 5.40 4.83 -0.76
C ASN A 77 6.57 3.95 -0.30
N ILE A 78 7.73 4.05 -0.94
CA ILE A 78 8.96 3.35 -0.50
C ILE A 78 9.53 4.06 0.72
N TYR A 79 9.68 5.39 0.67
CA TYR A 79 10.21 6.20 1.76
C TYR A 79 9.44 5.96 3.06
N PHE A 80 8.11 6.06 3.03
CA PHE A 80 7.25 5.81 4.19
C PHE A 80 7.12 4.32 4.55
N GLY A 81 7.51 3.41 3.66
CA GLY A 81 7.62 1.99 3.97
C GLY A 81 8.86 1.64 4.79
N ILE A 82 9.91 2.45 4.68
CA ILE A 82 11.17 2.33 5.44
C ILE A 82 11.11 3.21 6.70
N THR A 83 10.80 4.50 6.53
CA THR A 83 10.69 5.49 7.61
C THR A 83 9.22 5.70 7.95
N THR A 84 8.75 4.99 8.97
CA THR A 84 7.32 4.99 9.34
C THR A 84 6.95 5.98 10.43
N GLU A 85 7.92 6.67 11.03
CA GLU A 85 7.74 7.50 12.22
C GLU A 85 6.67 8.57 12.03
N LEU A 86 6.76 9.34 10.94
CA LEU A 86 5.82 10.43 10.64
C LEU A 86 4.40 9.90 10.34
N PRO A 87 4.20 8.94 9.40
CA PRO A 87 2.86 8.40 9.14
C PRO A 87 2.22 7.72 10.37
N LEU A 88 2.99 6.98 11.16
CA LEU A 88 2.47 6.30 12.35
C LEU A 88 2.17 7.30 13.47
N GLY A 89 3.00 8.32 13.66
CA GLY A 89 2.74 9.41 14.61
C GLY A 89 1.42 10.11 14.30
N LEU A 90 1.27 10.60 13.06
CA LEU A 90 0.03 11.24 12.62
C LEU A 90 -1.20 10.33 12.77
N ALA A 91 -1.06 9.04 12.46
CA ALA A 91 -2.15 8.08 12.62
C ALA A 91 -2.51 7.85 14.09
N ARG A 92 -1.54 7.84 15.00
CA ARG A 92 -1.77 7.75 16.45
C ARG A 92 -2.47 8.99 16.98
N ASP A 93 -2.00 10.18 16.61
CA ASP A 93 -2.60 11.45 17.04
C ASP A 93 -4.04 11.56 16.52
N ALA A 94 -4.27 11.19 15.26
CA ALA A 94 -5.61 11.14 14.69
C ALA A 94 -6.51 10.12 15.38
N ALA A 95 -5.99 8.95 15.74
CA ALA A 95 -6.74 7.94 16.49
C ALA A 95 -7.09 8.43 17.90
N ALA A 96 -6.15 9.05 18.62
CA ALA A 96 -6.39 9.63 19.94
C ALA A 96 -7.49 10.69 19.88
N ALA A 97 -7.39 11.61 18.92
CA ALA A 97 -8.42 12.62 18.67
C ALA A 97 -9.78 11.99 18.33
N ALA A 98 -9.81 10.95 17.49
CA ALA A 98 -11.04 10.25 17.11
C ALA A 98 -11.70 9.51 18.29
N PHE A 99 -10.91 8.99 19.23
CA PHE A 99 -11.40 8.34 20.45
C PHE A 99 -11.67 9.32 21.60
N GLY A 100 -11.44 10.62 21.42
CA GLY A 100 -11.64 11.63 22.46
C GLY A 100 -10.64 11.53 23.61
N LEU A 101 -9.48 10.91 23.37
CA LEU A 101 -8.36 10.92 24.30
C LEU A 101 -7.60 12.22 24.07
N GLU A 102 -7.40 13.06 25.10
CA GLU A 102 -6.77 14.38 24.93
C GLU A 102 -5.40 14.23 24.25
N ALA A 103 -5.32 14.73 23.02
CA ALA A 103 -4.09 14.78 22.24
C ALA A 103 -3.26 15.94 22.79
N PHE A 104 -2.24 15.63 23.59
CA PHE A 104 -1.23 16.58 24.05
C PHE A 104 0.00 16.51 23.15
#